data_AF-A0AAW1AR10-F1
#
_entry.id   AF-A0AAW1AR10-F1
#
_cell.length_a   1.000
_cell.length_b   1.000
_cell.length_c   1.000
_cell.angle_alpha   90.00
_cell.angle_beta   90.00
_cell.angle_gamma   90.00
#
_symmetry.space_group_name_H-M   'P 1'
#
loop_
_entity.id
_entity.type
_entity.pdbx_description
1 polymer ?
#
loop_
_entity_poly.entity_id
_entity_poly.type
_entity_poly.pdbx_seq_one_letter_code
_entity_poly.pdbx_strand_id
1 'polypeptide(L)'
;MVVHKNLVRGTLCWSVSHPGEIHHQDIGTVPNGIVCDPYKVCINRTCISKALLNLSCDPRKTCQSRGVCNNLHKCHCNSGWAPPNCNHWGAGGSIDGGFPVVSWGNSLAKYVLGTVIPFSMLIIAAILVVLPKVRELLGPVFRWWKTSTKKALNHPPKTDTQERNKTGSSKIPIPQVPPKEDLTLIMLAKIIYSA
;
A
#
# COMPACT_ATOMS: atom_id res chain seq x y z
N MET A 1 10.02 12.64 -51.78
CA MET A 1 10.21 11.21 -51.45
C MET A 1 10.79 10.51 -52.67
N VAL A 2 11.94 9.86 -52.54
CA VAL A 2 12.58 9.09 -53.63
C VAL A 2 12.73 7.64 -53.18
N VAL A 3 12.37 6.70 -54.05
CA VAL A 3 12.50 5.26 -53.78
C VAL A 3 13.73 4.73 -54.51
N HIS A 4 14.62 4.06 -53.78
CA HIS A 4 15.81 3.41 -54.33
C HIS A 4 15.61 1.90 -54.32
N LYS A 5 16.01 1.23 -55.40
CA LYS A 5 15.98 -0.22 -55.52
C LYS A 5 17.41 -0.72 -55.64
N ASN A 6 17.82 -1.60 -54.74
CA ASN A 6 19.18 -2.16 -54.70
C ASN A 6 19.10 -3.68 -54.66
N LEU A 7 20.02 -4.35 -55.33
CA LEU A 7 20.14 -5.81 -55.28
C LEU A 7 21.25 -6.18 -54.30
N VAL A 8 20.90 -6.86 -53.19
CA VAL A 8 21.84 -7.26 -52.14
C VAL A 8 21.84 -8.77 -52.04
N ARG A 9 22.96 -9.42 -52.38
CA ARG A 9 23.10 -10.90 -52.36
C ARG A 9 21.97 -11.64 -53.09
N GLY A 10 21.52 -11.10 -54.23
CA GLY A 10 20.42 -11.68 -55.02
C GLY A 10 19.01 -11.33 -54.54
N THR A 11 18.87 -10.62 -53.42
CA THR A 11 17.58 -10.15 -52.90
C THR A 11 17.34 -8.69 -53.32
N LEU A 12 16.16 -8.40 -53.87
CA LEU A 12 15.77 -7.03 -54.21
C LEU A 12 15.32 -6.30 -52.94
N CYS A 13 16.04 -5.24 -52.58
CA CYS A 13 15.74 -4.37 -51.44
C CYS A 13 15.23 -3.03 -51.94
N TRP A 14 14.24 -2.47 -51.24
CA TRP A 14 13.71 -1.13 -51.50
C TRP A 14 13.98 -0.24 -50.29
N SER A 15 14.48 0.98 -50.53
CA SER A 15 14.64 2.01 -49.51
C SER A 15 13.99 3.31 -49.97
N VAL A 16 13.64 4.16 -49.01
CA VAL A 16 13.06 5.47 -49.29
C VAL A 16 14.00 6.51 -48.69
N SER A 17 14.39 7.50 -49.50
CA SER A 17 15.01 8.72 -49.00
C SER A 17 13.98 9.84 -49.04
N HIS A 18 13.67 10.42 -47.90
CA HIS A 18 13.05 11.73 -47.85
C HIS A 18 14.18 12.77 -47.75
N PRO A 19 14.35 13.65 -48.75
CA PRO A 19 15.06 14.90 -48.51
C PRO A 19 14.21 15.72 -47.54
N GLY A 20 14.32 15.39 -46.25
CA GLY A 20 13.64 16.08 -45.17
C GLY A 20 14.31 17.43 -44.95
N GLU A 21 13.50 18.43 -44.64
CA GLU A 21 14.01 19.69 -44.11
C GLU A 21 14.88 19.43 -42.87
N ILE A 22 15.88 20.29 -42.74
CA ILE A 22 17.11 20.31 -41.91
C ILE A 22 16.96 19.87 -40.42
N HIS A 23 15.75 19.58 -39.95
CA HIS A 23 15.43 19.35 -38.53
C HIS A 23 14.80 17.98 -38.19
N HIS A 24 14.57 17.09 -39.17
CA HIS A 24 13.98 15.77 -38.88
C HIS A 24 14.84 14.62 -39.41
N GLN A 25 15.09 13.63 -38.53
CA GLN A 25 15.72 12.35 -38.89
C GLN A 25 14.93 11.73 -40.06
N ASP A 26 15.62 11.34 -41.13
CA ASP A 26 14.98 10.69 -42.28
C ASP A 26 14.18 9.47 -41.79
N ILE A 27 12.88 9.47 -42.09
CA ILE A 27 11.90 8.46 -41.69
C ILE A 27 12.31 7.07 -42.22
N GLY A 28 13.09 7.03 -43.30
CA GLY A 28 13.66 5.80 -43.87
C GLY A 28 14.89 5.24 -43.13
N THR A 29 15.44 5.96 -42.14
CA THR A 29 16.63 5.54 -41.40
C THR A 29 16.26 4.66 -40.19
N VAL A 30 17.08 3.65 -39.92
CA VAL A 30 16.97 2.82 -38.71
C VAL A 30 17.10 3.70 -37.46
N PRO A 31 16.10 3.71 -36.55
CA PRO A 31 16.16 4.48 -35.32
C PRO A 31 17.28 4.01 -34.37
N ASN A 32 17.72 4.91 -33.50
CA ASN A 32 18.65 4.56 -32.43
C ASN A 32 18.02 3.53 -31.47
N GLY A 33 18.82 2.59 -30.99
CA GLY A 33 18.43 1.57 -30.01
C GLY A 33 17.89 0.27 -30.62
N ILE A 34 17.71 0.18 -31.94
CA ILE A 34 17.29 -1.06 -32.62
C ILE A 34 18.42 -2.10 -32.57
N VAL A 35 18.08 -3.34 -32.23
CA VAL A 35 19.03 -4.46 -32.23
C VAL A 35 19.46 -4.77 -33.65
N CYS A 36 20.77 -4.79 -33.89
CA CYS A 36 21.36 -5.09 -35.20
C CYS A 36 22.16 -6.40 -35.24
N ASP A 37 22.57 -6.93 -34.08
CA ASP A 37 23.37 -8.15 -33.90
C ASP A 37 23.25 -8.56 -32.40
N PRO A 38 23.39 -9.84 -32.02
CA PRO A 38 23.62 -10.23 -30.63
C PRO A 38 24.53 -9.28 -29.86
N TYR A 39 24.02 -8.73 -28.75
CA TYR A 39 24.73 -7.78 -27.88
C TYR A 39 25.12 -6.43 -28.55
N LYS A 40 24.60 -6.09 -29.74
CA LYS A 40 24.80 -4.80 -30.41
C LYS A 40 23.49 -4.08 -30.73
N VAL A 41 23.56 -2.75 -30.80
CA VAL A 41 22.44 -1.88 -31.14
C VAL A 41 22.88 -0.81 -32.14
N CYS A 42 21.95 -0.35 -32.97
CA CYS A 42 22.16 0.74 -33.91
C CYS A 42 22.14 2.07 -33.15
N ILE A 43 23.23 2.84 -33.20
CA ILE A 43 23.33 4.20 -32.67
C ILE A 43 23.98 5.07 -33.73
N ASN A 44 23.33 6.17 -34.09
CA ASN A 44 23.76 7.09 -35.15
C ASN A 44 24.17 6.35 -36.43
N ARG A 45 23.30 5.45 -36.92
CA ARG A 45 23.49 4.60 -38.12
C ARG A 45 24.65 3.59 -38.03
N THR A 46 25.23 3.39 -36.85
CA THR A 46 26.34 2.46 -36.63
C THR A 46 25.92 1.33 -35.68
N CYS A 47 26.20 0.08 -36.05
CA CYS A 47 25.95 -1.07 -35.19
C CYS A 47 27.08 -1.21 -34.17
N ILE A 48 26.86 -0.75 -32.93
CA ILE A 48 27.88 -0.74 -31.87
C ILE A 48 27.53 -1.73 -30.75
N SER A 49 28.55 -2.22 -30.05
CA SER A 49 28.34 -3.07 -28.86
C SER A 49 27.56 -2.30 -27.78
N LYS A 50 26.59 -2.96 -27.17
CA LYS A 50 25.85 -2.39 -26.03
C LYS A 50 26.75 -2.05 -24.83
N ALA A 51 27.93 -2.66 -24.74
CA ALA A 51 28.92 -2.35 -23.72
C ALA A 51 29.69 -1.04 -23.97
N LEU A 52 29.71 -0.55 -25.23
CA LEU A 52 30.32 0.75 -25.58
C LEU A 52 29.36 1.92 -25.34
N LEU A 53 28.06 1.67 -25.25
CA LEU A 53 27.17 2.65 -24.64
C LEU A 53 27.61 2.71 -23.19
N ASN A 54 28.30 3.79 -22.82
CA ASN A 54 28.80 4.07 -21.48
C ASN A 54 27.62 4.30 -20.52
N LEU A 55 26.79 3.26 -20.35
CA LEU A 55 25.64 3.21 -19.49
C LEU A 55 26.20 3.27 -18.07
N SER A 56 26.08 4.44 -17.44
CA SER A 56 26.43 4.61 -16.03
C SER A 56 25.55 3.77 -15.10
N CYS A 57 24.50 3.15 -15.65
CA CYS A 57 23.53 2.33 -14.94
C CYS A 57 23.64 0.86 -15.39
N ASP A 58 24.09 -0.01 -14.49
CA ASP A 58 24.02 -1.46 -14.63
C ASP A 58 22.79 -1.96 -13.85
N PRO A 59 21.76 -2.56 -14.49
CA PRO A 59 20.57 -3.01 -13.80
C PRO A 59 20.84 -3.98 -12.64
N ARG A 60 21.91 -4.79 -12.75
CA ARG A 60 22.27 -5.77 -11.73
C ARG A 60 22.89 -5.12 -10.51
N LYS A 61 23.72 -4.10 -10.72
CA LYS A 61 24.45 -3.39 -9.66
C LYS A 61 23.72 -2.14 -9.17
N THR A 62 23.42 -1.20 -10.08
CA THR A 62 22.80 0.10 -9.80
C THR A 62 21.35 -0.04 -9.34
N CYS A 63 20.57 -0.93 -9.99
CA CYS A 63 19.16 -1.15 -9.66
C CYS A 63 18.93 -2.40 -8.82
N GLN A 64 19.99 -3.01 -8.29
CA GLN A 64 19.95 -4.20 -7.42
C GLN A 64 19.15 -5.38 -7.97
N SER A 65 19.11 -5.53 -9.31
CA SER A 65 18.27 -6.54 -9.99
C SER A 65 16.77 -6.42 -9.69
N ARG A 66 16.33 -5.26 -9.18
CA ARG A 66 14.95 -4.93 -8.79
C ARG A 66 14.35 -3.83 -9.66
N GLY A 67 14.98 -3.54 -10.79
CA GLY A 67 14.53 -2.54 -11.75
C GLY A 67 15.35 -2.59 -13.05
N VAL A 68 14.99 -1.70 -13.98
CA VAL A 68 15.65 -1.55 -15.27
C VAL A 68 16.18 -0.13 -15.44
N CYS A 69 17.30 0.03 -16.14
CA CYS A 69 17.87 1.34 -16.43
C CYS A 69 17.14 2.00 -17.62
N ASN A 70 16.74 3.26 -17.48
CA ASN A 70 16.23 4.07 -18.57
C ASN A 70 17.36 4.78 -19.35
N ASN A 71 16.99 5.49 -20.41
CA ASN A 71 17.92 6.28 -21.26
C ASN A 71 18.57 7.48 -20.52
N LEU A 72 18.06 7.85 -19.35
CA LEU A 72 18.64 8.87 -18.47
C LEU A 72 19.59 8.26 -17.41
N HIS A 73 19.92 6.97 -17.54
CA HIS A 73 20.72 6.21 -16.58
C HIS A 73 20.14 6.21 -15.16
N LYS A 74 18.80 6.27 -15.04
CA LYS A 74 18.05 6.14 -13.79
C LYS A 74 17.35 4.78 -13.73
N CYS A 75 17.14 4.25 -12.52
CA CYS A 75 16.37 3.01 -12.37
C CYS A 75 14.87 3.28 -12.40
N HIS A 76 14.17 2.44 -13.16
CA HIS A 76 12.74 2.20 -13.03
C HIS A 76 12.55 0.93 -12.20
N CYS A 77 12.08 1.08 -10.97
CA CYS A 77 11.96 -0.01 -10.01
C CYS A 77 10.69 -0.83 -10.21
N ASN A 78 10.81 -2.14 -9.99
CA ASN A 78 9.68 -3.06 -9.95
C ASN A 78 8.75 -2.72 -8.78
N SER A 79 7.49 -3.17 -8.86
CA SER A 79 6.54 -3.02 -7.74
C SER A 79 7.13 -3.61 -6.46
N GLY A 80 6.96 -2.88 -5.36
CA GLY A 80 7.56 -3.23 -4.06
C GLY A 80 8.90 -2.55 -3.79
N TRP A 81 9.50 -1.83 -4.75
CA TRP A 81 10.79 -1.14 -4.59
C TRP A 81 10.73 0.35 -4.95
N ALA A 82 11.46 1.18 -4.20
CA ALA A 82 11.51 2.63 -4.39
C ALA A 82 12.76 3.05 -5.19
N PRO A 83 12.63 3.98 -6.15
CA PRO A 83 13.78 4.64 -6.78
C PRO A 83 14.55 5.50 -5.75
N PRO A 84 15.83 5.86 -6.00
CA PRO A 84 16.55 5.84 -7.27
C PRO A 84 17.28 4.52 -7.61
N ASN A 85 17.55 3.65 -6.64
CA ASN A 85 18.38 2.44 -6.83
C ASN A 85 17.64 1.12 -6.50
N CYS A 86 16.34 1.18 -6.21
CA CYS A 86 15.51 0.01 -5.88
C CYS A 86 15.96 -0.74 -4.61
N ASN A 87 16.53 -0.01 -3.63
CA ASN A 87 17.04 -0.55 -2.37
C ASN A 87 16.03 -0.64 -1.25
N HIS A 88 15.07 0.26 -1.25
CA HIS A 88 14.07 0.38 -0.20
C HIS A 88 12.71 -0.06 -0.73
N TRP A 89 11.84 -0.50 0.17
CA TRP A 89 10.48 -0.84 -0.23
C TRP A 89 9.71 0.40 -0.70
N GLY A 90 8.88 0.25 -1.72
CA GLY A 90 8.10 1.34 -2.28
C GLY A 90 7.07 0.90 -3.31
N ALA A 91 6.37 1.87 -3.90
CA ALA A 91 5.31 1.59 -4.87
C ALA A 91 5.82 1.11 -6.24
N GLY A 92 7.13 1.21 -6.53
CA GLY A 92 7.70 1.03 -7.86
C GLY A 92 7.94 2.36 -8.59
N GLY A 93 8.34 2.27 -9.85
CA GLY A 93 8.48 3.43 -10.75
C GLY A 93 9.88 4.04 -10.82
N SER A 94 10.00 5.16 -11.55
CA SER A 94 11.24 5.95 -11.69
C SER A 94 11.10 7.28 -10.95
N ILE A 95 12.22 7.93 -10.59
CA ILE A 95 12.21 9.32 -10.08
C ILE A 95 11.63 10.29 -11.11
N ASP A 96 11.79 9.97 -12.40
CA ASP A 96 11.39 10.83 -13.51
C ASP A 96 9.91 10.63 -13.89
N GLY A 97 9.28 9.58 -13.37
CA GLY A 97 7.85 9.37 -13.50
C GLY A 97 7.11 10.22 -12.48
N GLY A 98 6.06 10.92 -12.91
CA GLY A 98 5.13 11.56 -11.99
C GLY A 98 4.62 10.58 -10.92
N PHE A 99 4.16 11.12 -9.79
CA PHE A 99 3.80 10.40 -8.57
C PHE A 99 3.14 9.04 -8.86
N PRO A 100 3.65 7.92 -8.31
CA PRO A 100 3.13 6.59 -8.61
C PRO A 100 1.67 6.53 -8.17
N VAL A 101 0.76 6.45 -9.13
CA VAL A 101 -0.64 6.13 -8.84
C VAL A 101 -0.69 4.67 -8.43
N VAL A 102 -0.63 4.42 -7.13
CA VAL A 102 -1.05 3.14 -6.58
C VAL A 102 -2.48 2.89 -7.07
N SER A 103 -2.68 1.94 -7.99
CA SER A 103 -4.00 1.60 -8.53
C SER A 103 -4.81 0.79 -7.50
N TRP A 104 -4.93 1.30 -6.28
CA TRP A 104 -5.79 0.78 -5.23
C TRP A 104 -7.29 1.03 -5.53
N GLY A 105 -7.59 1.86 -6.53
CA GLY A 105 -8.96 2.29 -6.83
C GLY A 105 -9.91 1.16 -7.19
N ASN A 106 -9.48 0.18 -7.99
CA ASN A 106 -10.41 -0.78 -8.59
C ASN A 106 -10.84 -1.87 -7.60
N SER A 107 -9.93 -2.33 -6.74
CA SER A 107 -10.23 -3.37 -5.75
C SER A 107 -10.94 -2.78 -4.54
N LEU A 108 -10.46 -1.65 -4.02
CA LEU A 108 -11.09 -1.00 -2.87
C LEU A 108 -12.50 -0.50 -3.20
N ALA A 109 -12.71 0.10 -4.36
CA ALA A 109 -14.04 0.54 -4.78
C ALA A 109 -15.02 -0.64 -4.92
N LYS A 110 -14.58 -1.78 -5.46
CA LYS A 110 -15.41 -3.00 -5.56
C LYS A 110 -15.79 -3.56 -4.19
N TYR A 111 -14.86 -3.57 -3.22
CA TYR A 111 -15.18 -3.99 -1.86
C TYR A 111 -16.14 -3.00 -1.18
N VAL A 112 -15.90 -1.69 -1.26
CA VAL A 112 -16.76 -0.70 -0.61
C VAL A 112 -18.17 -0.67 -1.22
N LEU A 113 -18.30 -0.67 -2.55
CA LEU A 113 -19.60 -0.65 -3.23
C LEU A 113 -20.32 -2.00 -3.15
N GLY A 114 -19.58 -3.10 -3.25
CA GLY A 114 -20.15 -4.45 -3.36
C GLY A 114 -20.47 -5.12 -2.03
N THR A 115 -19.80 -4.77 -0.93
CA THR A 115 -20.02 -5.43 0.37
C THR A 115 -20.54 -4.47 1.43
N VAL A 116 -19.93 -3.30 1.61
CA VAL A 116 -20.27 -2.42 2.75
C VAL A 116 -21.71 -1.90 2.66
N ILE A 117 -22.16 -1.49 1.47
CA ILE A 117 -23.51 -0.96 1.24
C ILE A 117 -24.62 -2.01 1.50
N PRO A 118 -24.59 -3.23 0.90
CA PRO A 118 -25.64 -4.22 1.14
C PRO A 118 -25.66 -4.72 2.59
N PHE A 119 -24.49 -4.93 3.23
CA PHE A 119 -24.45 -5.32 4.63
C PHE A 119 -25.00 -4.22 5.55
N SER A 120 -24.70 -2.95 5.28
CA SER A 120 -25.23 -1.83 6.07
C SER A 120 -26.77 -1.73 5.95
N MET A 121 -27.31 -1.88 4.73
CA MET A 121 -28.76 -1.92 4.51
C MET A 121 -29.45 -3.07 5.25
N LEU A 122 -28.83 -4.25 5.25
CA LEU A 122 -29.36 -5.45 5.90
C LEU A 122 -29.37 -5.29 7.43
N ILE A 123 -28.32 -4.69 8.00
CA ILE A 123 -28.24 -4.38 9.44
C ILE A 123 -29.29 -3.34 9.84
N ILE A 124 -29.48 -2.28 9.05
CA ILE A 124 -30.49 -1.25 9.33
C ILE A 124 -31.90 -1.86 9.28
N ALA A 125 -32.20 -2.68 8.27
CA ALA A 125 -33.49 -3.36 8.17
C ALA A 125 -33.73 -4.30 9.38
N ALA A 126 -32.72 -5.06 9.79
CA ALA A 126 -32.81 -5.92 10.97
C ALA A 126 -33.07 -5.10 12.25
N ILE A 127 -32.38 -3.97 12.43
CA ILE A 127 -32.60 -3.06 13.56
C ILE A 127 -34.05 -2.53 13.56
N LEU A 128 -34.56 -2.06 12.42
CA LEU A 128 -35.91 -1.49 12.33
C LEU A 128 -37.01 -2.52 12.58
N VAL A 129 -36.82 -3.79 12.23
CA VAL A 129 -37.83 -4.84 12.39
C VAL A 129 -37.69 -5.57 13.73
N VAL A 130 -36.46 -5.90 14.13
CA VAL A 130 -36.17 -6.73 15.31
C VAL A 130 -36.23 -5.90 16.59
N LEU A 131 -35.71 -4.66 16.62
CA LEU A 131 -35.75 -3.84 17.85
C LEU A 131 -37.16 -3.57 18.38
N PRO A 132 -38.16 -3.16 17.57
CA PRO A 132 -39.50 -2.96 18.10
C PRO A 132 -40.12 -4.28 18.57
N LYS A 133 -39.89 -5.39 17.84
CA LYS A 133 -40.44 -6.71 18.22
C LYS A 133 -39.82 -7.26 19.50
N VAL A 134 -38.51 -7.08 19.68
CA VAL A 134 -37.80 -7.43 20.91
C VAL A 134 -38.23 -6.54 22.08
N ARG A 135 -38.46 -5.24 21.84
CA ARG A 135 -38.99 -4.32 22.86
C ARG A 135 -40.42 -4.66 23.28
N GLU A 136 -41.24 -5.14 22.36
CA GLU A 136 -42.60 -5.59 22.64
C GLU A 136 -42.59 -6.86 23.52
N LEU A 137 -41.78 -7.86 23.15
CA LEU A 137 -41.67 -9.15 23.86
C LEU A 137 -40.98 -9.03 25.22
N LEU A 138 -39.89 -8.26 25.32
CA LEU A 138 -39.15 -8.05 26.56
C LEU A 138 -39.71 -6.87 27.39
N GLY A 139 -40.73 -6.16 26.90
CA GLY A 139 -41.33 -5.01 27.57
C GLY A 139 -41.72 -5.25 29.04
N PRO A 140 -42.41 -6.35 29.39
CA PRO A 140 -42.75 -6.68 30.78
C PRO A 140 -41.51 -6.94 31.65
N VAL A 141 -40.53 -7.66 31.11
CA VAL A 141 -39.27 -8.00 31.79
C VAL A 141 -38.42 -6.76 32.01
N PHE A 142 -38.34 -5.86 31.03
CA PHE A 142 -37.59 -4.62 31.12
C PHE A 142 -38.24 -3.64 32.11
N ARG A 143 -39.58 -3.58 32.17
CA ARG A 143 -40.33 -2.83 33.21
C ARG A 143 -40.09 -3.41 34.61
N TRP A 144 -40.05 -4.74 34.75
CA TRP A 144 -39.74 -5.44 36.00
C TRP A 144 -38.27 -5.26 36.44
N TRP A 145 -37.32 -5.23 35.49
CA TRP A 145 -35.90 -5.00 35.78
C TRP A 145 -35.61 -3.55 36.20
N LYS A 146 -36.27 -2.57 35.56
CA LYS A 146 -36.19 -1.15 35.92
C LYS A 146 -36.78 -0.84 37.30
N THR A 147 -37.78 -1.62 37.73
CA THR A 147 -38.34 -1.52 39.09
C THR A 147 -37.45 -2.22 40.13
N SER A 148 -36.78 -3.32 39.75
CA SER A 148 -35.82 -4.03 40.62
C SER A 148 -34.54 -3.24 40.89
N THR A 149 -34.00 -2.53 39.90
CA THR A 149 -32.82 -1.64 40.06
C THR A 149 -33.12 -0.41 40.90
N LYS A 150 -34.31 0.19 40.79
CA LYS A 150 -34.75 1.30 41.66
C LYS A 150 -34.98 0.88 43.12
N LYS A 151 -35.44 -0.36 43.38
CA LYS A 151 -35.59 -0.90 44.74
C LYS A 151 -34.24 -1.18 45.40
N ALA A 152 -33.24 -1.62 44.64
CA ALA A 152 -31.89 -1.86 45.15
C ALA A 152 -31.13 -0.58 45.55
N LEU A 153 -31.45 0.58 44.95
CA LEU A 153 -30.83 1.86 45.28
C LEU A 153 -31.45 2.55 46.52
N ASN A 154 -32.68 2.19 46.90
CA ASN A 154 -33.42 2.84 48.00
C ASN A 154 -33.42 2.05 49.33
N HIS A 155 -32.78 0.87 49.40
CA HIS A 155 -32.62 0.11 50.64
C HIS A 155 -31.13 0.10 51.08
N PRO A 156 -30.76 0.77 52.18
CA PRO A 156 -29.44 0.58 52.78
C PRO A 156 -29.39 -0.81 53.47
N PRO A 157 -28.21 -1.46 53.53
CA PRO A 157 -28.06 -2.70 54.27
C PRO A 157 -28.27 -2.43 55.77
N LYS A 158 -29.19 -3.16 56.40
CA LYS A 158 -29.33 -3.18 57.86
C LYS A 158 -28.28 -4.11 58.44
N THR A 159 -27.41 -3.56 59.27
CA THR A 159 -26.45 -4.28 60.10
C THR A 159 -27.21 -4.79 61.33
N ASP A 160 -27.44 -6.09 61.45
CA ASP A 160 -27.82 -6.70 62.72
C ASP A 160 -26.57 -7.28 63.40
N THR A 161 -26.30 -6.73 64.57
CA THR A 161 -25.29 -7.16 65.53
C THR A 161 -25.70 -8.49 66.14
N GLN A 162 -24.88 -9.54 66.02
CA GLN A 162 -24.79 -10.53 67.07
C GLN A 162 -23.39 -11.14 67.21
N GLU A 163 -22.97 -11.16 68.47
CA GLU A 163 -21.65 -11.33 69.05
C GLU A 163 -21.28 -12.81 69.23
N ARG A 164 -20.08 -13.25 68.80
CA ARG A 164 -19.36 -14.36 69.46
C ARG A 164 -17.85 -14.37 69.19
N ASN A 165 -17.11 -14.21 70.29
CA ASN A 165 -15.65 -14.20 70.46
C ASN A 165 -14.90 -15.43 69.90
N LYS A 166 -13.69 -15.21 69.35
CA LYS A 166 -12.39 -15.62 69.97
C LYS A 166 -11.17 -15.47 69.04
N THR A 167 -10.17 -14.72 69.55
CA THR A 167 -8.71 -14.86 69.41
C THR A 167 -8.05 -15.00 68.03
N GLY A 168 -7.12 -14.07 67.73
CA GLY A 168 -6.05 -14.32 66.75
C GLY A 168 -5.38 -13.06 66.23
N SER A 169 -4.36 -12.59 66.95
CA SER A 169 -3.42 -11.56 66.52
C SER A 169 -2.77 -11.89 65.16
N SER A 170 -2.85 -10.97 64.19
CA SER A 170 -1.72 -10.70 63.27
C SER A 170 -1.96 -9.42 62.47
N LYS A 171 -1.07 -8.44 62.65
CA LYS A 171 -0.97 -7.25 61.77
C LYS A 171 -0.38 -7.70 60.43
N ILE A 172 -1.02 -7.32 59.33
CA ILE A 172 -0.44 -7.44 57.97
C ILE A 172 -0.41 -6.06 57.31
N PRO A 173 0.69 -5.64 56.66
CA PRO A 173 0.86 -4.28 56.16
C PRO A 173 0.04 -4.01 54.88
N ILE A 174 -0.28 -2.73 54.70
CA ILE A 174 -0.89 -2.15 53.50
C ILE A 174 0.04 -2.40 52.29
N PRO A 175 -0.42 -3.00 51.18
CA PRO A 175 0.30 -2.97 49.92
C PRO A 175 0.25 -1.55 49.32
N GLN A 176 1.42 -0.95 49.15
CA GLN A 176 1.60 0.25 48.32
C GLN A 176 1.22 -0.12 46.88
N VAL A 177 0.24 0.58 46.30
CA VAL A 177 -0.09 0.46 44.88
C VAL A 177 1.03 1.18 44.10
N PRO A 178 1.75 0.50 43.18
CA PRO A 178 2.78 1.14 42.38
C PRO A 178 2.15 2.19 41.44
N PRO A 179 2.85 3.30 41.14
CA PRO A 179 2.37 4.30 40.22
C PRO A 179 2.10 3.67 38.85
N LYS A 180 0.93 3.97 38.28
CA LYS A 180 0.56 3.52 36.94
C LYS A 180 1.53 4.15 35.94
N GLU A 181 2.43 3.34 35.41
CA GLU A 181 3.27 3.73 34.28
C GLU A 181 2.39 4.01 33.07
N ASP A 182 2.57 5.19 32.50
CA ASP A 182 1.73 5.72 31.43
C ASP A 182 2.15 5.09 30.10
N LEU A 183 1.35 4.14 29.64
CA LEU A 183 1.55 3.37 28.40
C LEU A 183 1.61 4.26 27.15
N THR A 184 1.18 5.52 27.25
CA THR A 184 1.31 6.51 26.18
C THR A 184 2.76 6.97 25.96
N LEU A 185 3.60 7.01 27.00
CA LEU A 185 4.98 7.48 26.90
C LEU A 185 5.90 6.47 26.16
N ILE A 186 5.65 5.17 26.36
CA ILE A 186 6.42 4.09 25.72
C ILE A 186 6.10 4.02 24.21
N MET A 187 4.86 4.31 23.83
CA MET A 187 4.45 4.36 22.42
C MET A 187 5.09 5.54 21.69
N LEU A 188 5.19 6.71 22.34
CA LEU A 188 5.85 7.88 21.75
C LEU A 188 7.37 7.71 21.64
N ALA A 189 8.02 7.11 22.64
CA ALA A 189 9.46 6.84 22.59
C ALA A 189 9.85 5.86 21.47
N LYS A 190 9.01 4.86 21.17
CA LYS A 190 9.26 3.93 20.06
C LYS A 190 9.11 4.58 18.68
N ILE A 191 8.25 5.59 18.53
CA ILE A 191 8.06 6.30 17.25
C ILE A 191 9.22 7.27 16.98
N ILE A 192 9.80 7.87 18.03
CA ILE A 192 10.91 8.82 17.89
C ILE A 192 12.24 8.10 17.58
N TYR A 193 12.46 6.89 18.10
CA TYR A 193 13.72 6.14 17.91
C TYR A 193 13.71 5.15 16.74
N SER A 194 12.64 5.09 15.94
CA SER A 194 12.56 4.26 14.73
C SER A 194 12.45 5.07 13.43
N ALA A 195 12.93 6.32 13.44
CA ALA A 195 13.10 7.16 12.26
C ALA A 195 14.58 7.30 11.90
#